data_AF-A0A1F4QAG6-F1
#
_entry.id   AF-A0A1F4QAG6-F1
#
_cell.length_a   1.000
_cell.length_b   1.000
_cell.length_c   1.000
_cell.angle_alpha   90.00
_cell.angle_beta   90.00
_cell.angle_gamma   90.00
#
_symmetry.space_group_name_H-M   'P 1'
#
loop_
_entity.id
_entity.type
_entity.pdbx_description
1 polymer ?
#
loop_
_entity_poly.entity_id
_entity_poly.type
_entity_poly.pdbx_seq_one_letter_code
_entity_poly.pdbx_strand_id
1 'polypeptide(L)'
;MNPRVKSVTARDDYTLEVTFSNGEVGLYDCAPLLDFGVFKELRDIRYFRQAFVSGGTVVWPHKQDICPDTLYEASQRLISR
;
A
#
# COMPACT_ATOMS: atom_id res chain seq x y z
N MET A 1 7.51 -7.43 -15.86
CA MET A 1 7.56 -7.27 -14.39
C MET A 1 6.97 -5.91 -14.09
N ASN A 2 5.98 -5.83 -13.21
CA ASN A 2 5.39 -4.55 -12.83
C ASN A 2 6.44 -3.68 -12.09
N PRO A 3 6.33 -2.34 -12.15
CA PRO A 3 7.24 -1.46 -11.44
C PRO A 3 7.10 -1.65 -9.92
N ARG A 4 8.20 -1.42 -9.21
CA ARG A 4 8.28 -1.62 -7.75
C ARG A 4 7.84 -0.37 -7.01
N VAL A 5 7.47 -0.53 -5.74
CA VAL A 5 7.10 0.61 -4.88
C VAL A 5 8.34 1.42 -4.56
N LYS A 6 8.25 2.73 -4.77
CA LYS A 6 9.29 3.72 -4.48
C LYS A 6 8.99 4.51 -3.19
N SER A 7 7.75 4.92 -3.00
CA SER A 7 7.28 5.60 -1.78
C SER A 7 5.81 5.27 -1.52
N VAL A 8 5.40 5.40 -0.27
CA VAL A 8 4.01 5.18 0.17
C VAL A 8 3.60 6.25 1.17
N THR A 9 2.34 6.70 1.05
CA THR A 9 1.66 7.52 2.05
C THR A 9 0.38 6.82 2.47
N ALA A 10 0.28 6.44 3.74
CA ALA A 10 -0.94 5.88 4.31
C ALA A 10 -1.92 6.99 4.70
N ARG A 11 -3.18 6.87 4.28
CA ARG A 11 -4.26 7.83 4.55
C ARG A 11 -5.21 7.32 5.63
N ASP A 12 -5.98 8.23 6.22
CA ASP A 12 -6.88 7.92 7.34
C ASP A 12 -8.13 7.12 6.93
N ASP A 13 -8.35 6.93 5.62
CA ASP A 13 -9.43 6.14 5.01
C ASP A 13 -9.00 4.70 4.65
N TYR A 14 -7.87 4.23 5.18
CA TYR A 14 -7.26 2.92 4.86
C TYR A 14 -6.83 2.77 3.41
N THR A 15 -6.59 3.87 2.70
CA THR A 15 -5.95 3.83 1.39
C THR A 15 -4.45 4.09 1.47
N LEU A 16 -3.71 3.49 0.53
CA LEU A 16 -2.30 3.75 0.31
C LEU A 16 -2.13 4.52 -0.98
N GLU A 17 -1.55 5.71 -0.91
CA GLU A 17 -1.02 6.39 -2.08
C GLU A 17 0.40 5.88 -2.33
N VAL A 18 0.59 5.17 -3.45
CA VAL A 18 1.82 4.46 -3.80
C VAL A 18 2.44 5.12 -5.02
N THR A 19 3.68 5.57 -4.90
CA THR A 19 4.48 5.97 -6.06
C THR A 19 5.32 4.79 -6.52
N PHE A 20 5.22 4.43 -7.80
CA PHE A 20 5.95 3.33 -8.41
C PHE A 20 7.27 3.82 -9.04
N SER A 21 8.19 2.88 -9.29
CA SER A 21 9.51 3.17 -9.84
C SER A 21 9.49 3.77 -11.24
N ASN A 22 8.39 3.61 -11.99
CA ASN A 22 8.18 4.24 -13.30
C ASN A 22 7.58 5.66 -13.22
N GLY A 23 7.36 6.19 -12.01
CA GLY A 23 6.80 7.52 -11.79
C GLY A 23 5.27 7.57 -11.70
N GLU A 24 4.58 6.46 -11.96
CA GLU A 24 3.13 6.40 -11.76
C GLU A 24 2.79 6.49 -10.28
N VAL A 25 1.63 7.09 -9.99
CA VAL A 25 1.04 7.11 -8.66
C VAL A 25 -0.28 6.37 -8.69
N GLY A 26 -0.46 5.45 -7.75
CA GLY A 26 -1.66 4.66 -7.57
C GLY A 26 -2.27 4.87 -6.19
N LEU A 27 -3.58 4.71 -6.09
CA LEU A 27 -4.31 4.63 -4.83
C LEU A 27 -4.82 3.20 -4.64
N TYR A 28 -4.33 2.51 -3.62
CA TYR A 28 -4.73 1.14 -3.28
C TYR A 28 -5.65 1.15 -2.05
N ASP A 29 -6.80 0.49 -2.14
CA ASP A 29 -7.74 0.36 -1.04
C ASP A 29 -7.42 -0.87 -0.17
N CYS A 30 -7.03 -0.64 1.09
CA CYS A 30 -6.78 -1.72 2.04
C CYS A 30 -8.03 -2.13 2.84
N ALA A 31 -9.17 -1.45 2.70
CA ALA A 31 -10.39 -1.77 3.44
C ALA A 31 -10.80 -3.27 3.34
N PRO A 32 -10.71 -3.93 2.16
CA PRO A 32 -11.02 -5.37 2.06
C PRO A 32 -10.06 -6.28 2.85
N LEU A 33 -8.85 -5.80 3.17
CA LEU A 33 -7.85 -6.56 3.91
C LEU A 33 -8.06 -6.51 5.43
N LEU A 34 -8.79 -5.51 5.95
CA LEU A 34 -8.92 -5.24 7.38
C LEU A 34 -9.50 -6.41 8.19
N ASP A 35 -10.19 -7.33 7.51
CA ASP A 35 -10.84 -8.49 8.14
C ASP A 35 -10.12 -9.81 7.83
N PHE A 36 -9.04 -9.75 7.04
CA PHE A 36 -8.34 -10.90 6.51
C PHE A 36 -7.07 -11.23 7.30
N GLY A 37 -7.08 -12.39 7.99
CA GLY A 37 -5.88 -12.99 8.57
C GLY A 37 -5.01 -12.02 9.37
N VAL A 38 -3.74 -11.90 8.96
CA VAL A 38 -2.71 -11.06 9.61
C VAL A 38 -2.92 -9.55 9.42
N PHE A 39 -3.79 -9.13 8.49
CA PHE A 39 -4.06 -7.73 8.22
C PHE A 39 -5.11 -7.12 9.17
N LYS A 40 -5.67 -7.91 10.10
CA LYS A 40 -6.60 -7.40 11.13
C LYS A 40 -6.00 -6.29 12.00
N GLU A 41 -4.68 -6.27 12.15
CA GLU A 41 -3.95 -5.22 12.87
C GLU A 41 -4.05 -3.86 12.16
N LEU A 42 -4.27 -3.85 10.85
CA LEU A 42 -4.45 -2.63 10.06
C LEU A 42 -5.71 -1.86 10.46
N ARG A 43 -6.65 -2.46 11.20
CA ARG A 43 -7.81 -1.76 11.76
C ARG A 43 -7.44 -0.68 12.80
N ASP A 44 -6.28 -0.77 13.45
CA ASP A 44 -5.77 0.37 14.22
C ASP A 44 -5.13 1.35 13.24
N ILE A 45 -5.78 2.48 13.01
CA ILE A 45 -5.28 3.49 12.06
C ILE A 45 -3.87 3.99 12.41
N ARG A 46 -3.49 4.01 13.69
CA ARG A 46 -2.15 4.40 14.13
C ARG A 46 -1.12 3.35 13.75
N TYR A 47 -1.51 2.08 13.70
CA TYR A 47 -0.69 1.00 13.17
C TYR A 47 -0.63 1.05 11.64
N PHE A 48 -1.78 1.23 10.97
CA PHE A 48 -1.86 1.37 9.52
C PHE A 48 -0.93 2.46 8.97
N ARG A 49 -0.87 3.62 9.65
CA ARG A 49 -0.01 4.76 9.30
C ARG A 49 1.49 4.49 9.40
N GLN A 50 1.89 3.37 9.99
CA GLN A 50 3.29 2.94 10.06
C GLN A 50 3.73 2.17 8.81
N ALA A 51 2.91 2.13 7.75
CA ALA A 51 3.30 1.58 6.46
C ALA A 51 4.59 2.24 5.94
N PHE A 52 5.54 1.43 5.47
CA PHE A 52 6.79 1.90 4.91
C PHE A 52 7.21 1.03 3.72
N VAL A 53 8.15 1.52 2.91
CA VAL A 53 8.66 0.78 1.76
C VAL A 53 9.85 -0.08 2.17
N SER A 54 9.83 -1.36 1.83
CA SER A 54 10.96 -2.28 1.98
C SER A 54 10.95 -3.32 0.87
N GLY A 55 12.11 -3.65 0.31
CA GLY A 55 12.22 -4.67 -0.75
C GLY A 55 11.43 -4.36 -2.03
N GLY A 56 11.06 -3.09 -2.27
CA GLY A 56 10.23 -2.69 -3.42
C GLY A 56 8.73 -2.94 -3.24
N THR A 57 8.27 -3.13 -1.99
CA THR A 57 6.85 -3.23 -1.64
C THR A 57 6.49 -2.44 -0.37
N VAL A 58 5.20 -2.39 -0.03
CA VAL A 58 4.69 -1.81 1.22
C VAL A 58 4.66 -2.85 2.32
N VAL A 59 5.22 -2.49 3.48
CA VAL A 59 5.38 -3.34 4.66
C VAL A 59 4.96 -2.60 5.93
N TRP A 60 4.50 -3.33 6.94
CA TRP A 60 4.19 -2.83 8.29
C TRP A 60 5.17 -3.37 9.35
N PRO A 61 5.25 -2.76 10.55
CA PRO A 61 6.23 -3.12 11.59
C PRO A 61 6.25 -4.61 11.97
N HIS A 62 5.11 -5.28 11.99
CA HIS A 62 5.01 -6.72 12.26
C HIS A 62 5.16 -7.59 11.00
N LYS A 63 5.80 -7.05 9.96
CA LYS A 63 6.22 -7.75 8.74
C LYS A 63 5.07 -8.19 7.84
N GLN A 64 3.85 -7.67 8.02
CA GLN A 64 2.83 -7.79 6.97
C GLN A 64 3.31 -7.01 5.75
N ASP A 65 3.15 -7.59 4.57
CA ASP A 65 3.42 -6.94 3.30
C ASP A 65 2.30 -7.23 2.31
N ILE A 66 2.15 -6.35 1.33
CA ILE A 66 1.27 -6.60 0.18
C ILE A 66 2.18 -6.93 -1.00
N CYS A 67 1.81 -7.89 -1.83
CA CYS A 67 2.57 -8.20 -3.04
C CYS A 67 2.70 -6.94 -3.92
N PRO A 68 3.90 -6.58 -4.41
CA PRO A 68 4.09 -5.37 -5.22
C PRO A 68 3.31 -5.40 -6.54
N ASP A 69 3.12 -6.59 -7.12
CA ASP A 69 2.30 -6.76 -8.33
C ASP A 69 0.82 -6.52 -8.03
N THR A 70 0.31 -6.97 -6.87
CA THR A 70 -1.05 -6.65 -6.40
C THR A 70 -1.23 -5.15 -6.16
N LEU A 71 -0.26 -4.50 -5.51
CA LEU A 71 -0.30 -3.04 -5.33
C LEU A 71 -0.38 -2.33 -6.67
N TYR A 72 0.39 -2.75 -7.67
CA TYR A 72 0.36 -2.13 -8.98
C TYR A 72 -0.97 -2.36 -9.71
N GLU A 73 -1.42 -3.61 -9.81
CA GLU A 73 -2.57 -3.98 -10.64
C GLU A 73 -3.90 -3.53 -10.07
N ALA A 74 -4.05 -3.53 -8.74
CA ALA A 74 -5.30 -3.15 -8.08
C ALA A 74 -5.36 -1.67 -7.64
N SER A 75 -4.27 -0.91 -7.84
CA SER A 75 -4.30 0.54 -7.59
C SER A 75 -5.09 1.29 -8.67
N GLN A 76 -5.93 2.22 -8.24
CA GLN A 76 -6.49 3.23 -9.14
C GLN A 76 -5.41 4.24 -9.50
N ARG A 77 -5.17 4.46 -10.80
CA ARG A 77 -4.14 5.41 -11.26
C ARG A 77 -4.57 6.84 -10.96
N LEU A 78 -3.74 7.56 -10.21
CA LEU A 78 -3.89 9.00 -10.04
C LEU A 78 -3.23 9.67 -11.25
N ILE A 79 -4.04 10.05 -12.24
CA ILE A 79 -3.57 10.86 -13.36
C ILE A 79 -3.49 12.30 -12.84
N SER A 80 -2.27 12.82 -12.67
CA SER A 80 -2.06 14.25 -12.54
C SER A 80 -2.56 14.93 -13.82
N ARG A 81 -3.63 15.72 -13.68
CA ARG A 81 -4.13 16.60 -14.75
C ARG A 81 -3.16 17.75 -15.00
#